data_AF-A0A947BVK9-F1
#
_entry.id   AF-A0A947BVK9-F1
#
_cell.length_a   1.000
_cell.length_b   1.000
_cell.length_c   1.000
_cell.angle_alpha   90.00
_cell.angle_beta   90.00
_cell.angle_gamma   90.00
#
_symmetry.space_group_name_H-M   'P 1'
#
loop_
_entity.id
_entity.type
_entity.pdbx_description
1 polymer ?
#
loop_
_entity_poly.entity_id
_entity_poly.type
_entity_poly.pdbx_seq_one_letter_code
_entity_poly.pdbx_strand_id
1 'polypeptide(L)'
;MSNLLRKSHFLGAKFRNLRKRNGLTLQDLSARCIQIDAEVAPSVSYLSMIETGKRTPSEEVLELLASIFQKSPQWFLDENADLQAPSGESAKGAPARMPLEPGFLFSKDLLEAAIPELLSQTGTSGRQFAHLMIRSLQEAHRNEFPDLERSAEEIGERRFPLKVRDLFDLCKKVGLNVRWFDREAHMTQELDRRFRTLVRSFFDAPSTVYINERLREDPARLKFELATHIAHKVLHGGDGLKSIHATGGRLGGTLETSAHSFGGMNSQDVLYAWRDFECSFFAEALLCPKQPMRRFLMREYYRVDAAKKLELTPAVIMRRMTAVSPYRPWHYFDAYPPGYLRSVYRGNGIPLPWGNMAMISDPCPQWAVFYMLHRSHARKPSSQISVLRDGERELLYCCHSIRTRDSAGNLHVLSVGIDLAPALESQGYDPAELTAAIGSNCDKGGGKGTIPRLAQNAIRSTGEVLNIGWVAEAVESDASIICPRSSACPRPQRCAELPTMQATTEIADIRDAIIRGAAG
;
A
#
# COMPACT_ATOMS: atom_id res chain seq x y z
N MET A 1 44.92 -18.35 0.15
CA MET A 1 44.82 -17.42 1.29
C MET A 1 45.57 -16.08 1.11
N SER A 2 46.61 -15.94 0.28
CA SER A 2 47.37 -14.67 0.14
C SER A 2 46.81 -13.65 -0.88
N ASN A 3 45.85 -14.02 -1.72
CA ASN A 3 45.35 -13.15 -2.82
C ASN A 3 44.14 -12.26 -2.45
N LEU A 4 43.44 -12.54 -1.35
CA LEU A 4 42.27 -11.76 -0.90
C LEU A 4 42.66 -10.50 -0.09
N LEU A 5 43.79 -10.54 0.62
CA LEU A 5 44.24 -9.45 1.50
C LEU A 5 44.58 -8.17 0.73
N ARG A 6 45.09 -8.26 -0.50
CA ARG A 6 45.45 -7.08 -1.32
C ARG A 6 44.28 -6.44 -2.06
N LYS A 7 43.14 -7.11 -2.23
CA LYS A 7 41.99 -6.66 -3.05
C LYS A 7 40.77 -6.19 -2.26
N SER A 8 40.89 -6.05 -0.93
CA SER A 8 39.73 -5.89 -0.03
C SER A 8 39.43 -4.45 0.42
N HIS A 9 40.21 -3.46 -0.02
CA HIS A 9 40.16 -2.09 0.51
C HIS A 9 38.75 -1.45 0.44
N PHE A 10 37.97 -1.76 -0.60
CA PHE A 10 36.61 -1.23 -0.78
C PHE A 10 35.50 -2.24 -0.49
N LEU A 11 35.82 -3.49 -0.15
CA LEU A 11 34.83 -4.57 0.04
C LEU A 11 33.81 -4.21 1.11
N GLY A 12 34.27 -3.78 2.29
CA GLY A 12 33.38 -3.41 3.39
C GLY A 12 32.49 -2.20 3.06
N ALA A 13 33.05 -1.20 2.36
CA ALA A 13 32.32 -0.02 1.92
C ALA A 13 31.26 -0.35 0.86
N LYS A 14 31.57 -1.25 -0.08
CA LYS A 14 30.64 -1.75 -1.11
C LYS A 14 29.47 -2.50 -0.48
N PHE A 15 29.74 -3.42 0.46
CA PHE A 15 28.67 -4.11 1.19
C PHE A 15 27.78 -3.14 1.97
N ARG A 16 28.38 -2.21 2.70
CA ARG A 16 27.65 -1.19 3.45
C ARG A 16 26.78 -0.34 2.53
N ASN A 17 27.31 0.10 1.39
CA ASN A 17 26.58 0.91 0.44
C ASN A 17 25.46 0.12 -0.24
N LEU A 18 25.70 -1.10 -0.71
CA LEU A 18 24.65 -1.94 -1.29
C LEU A 18 23.55 -2.24 -0.26
N ARG A 19 23.92 -2.58 0.97
CA ARG A 19 22.96 -2.82 2.05
C ARG A 19 22.12 -1.57 2.31
N LYS A 20 22.75 -0.39 2.45
CA LYS A 20 22.05 0.88 2.68
C LYS A 20 21.19 1.31 1.49
N ARG A 21 21.68 1.18 0.25
CA ARG A 21 20.94 1.48 -0.99
C ARG A 21 19.70 0.60 -1.13
N ASN A 22 19.77 -0.65 -0.69
CA ASN A 22 18.63 -1.57 -0.67
C ASN A 22 17.78 -1.47 0.61
N GLY A 23 18.03 -0.48 1.48
CA GLY A 23 17.27 -0.24 2.70
C GLY A 23 17.40 -1.31 3.80
N LEU A 24 18.31 -2.28 3.65
CA LEU A 24 18.44 -3.42 4.55
C LEU A 24 19.16 -3.03 5.85
N THR A 25 18.68 -3.48 7.00
CA THR A 25 19.47 -3.45 8.24
C THR A 25 20.46 -4.62 8.28
N LEU A 26 21.46 -4.58 9.18
CA LEU A 26 22.35 -5.73 9.39
C LEU A 26 21.58 -6.97 9.88
N GLN A 27 20.49 -6.76 10.64
CA GLN A 27 19.59 -7.85 11.04
C GLN A 27 18.85 -8.44 9.84
N ASP A 28 18.36 -7.60 8.93
CA ASP A 28 17.69 -8.06 7.71
C ASP A 28 18.67 -8.87 6.85
N LEU A 29 19.88 -8.37 6.62
CA LEU A 29 20.89 -9.09 5.82
C LEU A 29 21.25 -10.45 6.45
N SER A 30 21.49 -10.50 7.76
CA SER A 30 21.78 -11.76 8.46
C SER A 30 20.61 -12.75 8.37
N ALA A 31 19.38 -12.28 8.56
CA ALA A 31 18.19 -13.12 8.43
C ALA A 31 18.04 -13.72 7.02
N ARG A 32 18.44 -12.98 5.97
CA ARG A 32 18.41 -13.47 4.59
C ARG A 32 19.49 -14.51 4.32
N CYS A 33 20.67 -14.33 4.89
CA CYS A 33 21.72 -15.36 4.83
C CYS A 33 21.21 -16.68 5.41
N ILE A 34 20.57 -16.62 6.59
CA ILE A 34 20.02 -17.81 7.27
C ILE A 34 18.94 -18.51 6.42
N GLN A 35 18.15 -17.75 5.65
CA GLN A 35 17.11 -18.32 4.79
C GLN A 35 17.68 -19.11 3.61
N ILE A 36 18.86 -18.74 3.13
CA ILE A 36 19.51 -19.39 1.99
C ILE A 36 20.38 -20.56 2.48
N ASP A 37 21.24 -20.29 3.46
CA ASP A 37 22.13 -21.29 4.06
C ASP A 37 22.34 -20.95 5.55
N ALA A 38 21.76 -21.77 6.42
CA ALA A 38 21.82 -21.56 7.87
C ALA A 38 23.19 -21.91 8.48
N GLU A 39 24.01 -22.74 7.83
CA GLU A 39 25.32 -23.17 8.35
C GLU A 39 26.39 -22.12 8.09
N VAL A 40 26.34 -21.49 6.91
CA VAL A 40 27.30 -20.46 6.47
C VAL A 40 26.90 -19.05 6.92
N ALA A 41 25.64 -18.84 7.32
CA ALA A 41 25.09 -17.51 7.59
C ALA A 41 25.90 -16.68 8.62
N PRO A 42 26.38 -15.49 8.25
CA PRO A 42 27.10 -14.61 9.17
C PRO A 42 26.17 -13.98 10.22
N SER A 43 26.68 -13.83 11.45
CA SER A 43 26.01 -13.08 12.51
C SER A 43 26.02 -11.57 12.24
N VAL A 44 25.08 -10.85 12.87
CA VAL A 44 24.98 -9.37 12.77
C VAL A 44 26.29 -8.68 13.18
N SER A 45 26.99 -9.20 14.20
CA SER A 45 28.28 -8.65 14.64
C SER A 45 29.38 -8.90 13.60
N TYR A 46 29.39 -10.08 12.98
CA TYR A 46 30.36 -10.41 11.93
C TYR A 46 30.13 -9.57 10.65
N LEU A 47 28.88 -9.35 10.24
CA LEU A 47 28.53 -8.44 9.14
C LEU A 47 29.01 -7.00 9.41
N SER A 48 28.84 -6.50 10.64
CA SER A 48 29.35 -5.18 11.04
C SER A 48 30.87 -5.09 10.94
N MET A 49 31.59 -6.15 11.32
CA MET A 49 33.05 -6.22 11.18
C MET A 49 33.50 -6.25 9.71
N ILE A 50 32.75 -6.92 8.83
CA ILE A 50 32.99 -6.90 7.39
C ILE A 50 32.81 -5.49 6.83
N GLU A 51 31.67 -4.85 7.13
CA GLU A 51 31.38 -3.51 6.62
C GLU A 51 32.33 -2.43 7.11
N THR A 52 32.91 -2.61 8.30
CA THR A 52 33.91 -1.70 8.88
C THR A 52 35.33 -2.03 8.42
N GLY A 53 35.53 -3.07 7.61
CA GLY A 53 36.85 -3.51 7.14
C GLY A 53 37.69 -4.17 8.23
N LYS A 54 37.11 -4.47 9.41
CA LYS A 54 37.80 -5.12 10.53
C LYS A 54 38.00 -6.63 10.31
N ARG A 55 37.19 -7.25 9.45
CA ARG A 55 37.34 -8.65 9.05
C ARG A 55 37.04 -8.83 7.56
N THR A 56 37.78 -9.71 6.92
CA THR A 56 37.46 -10.23 5.59
C THR A 56 36.54 -11.46 5.72
N PRO A 57 35.49 -11.58 4.89
CA PRO A 57 34.65 -12.77 4.85
C PRO A 57 35.44 -13.97 4.31
N SER A 58 35.03 -15.19 4.69
CA SER A 58 35.46 -16.42 3.99
C SER A 58 34.88 -16.45 2.56
N GLU A 59 35.40 -17.33 1.71
CA GLU A 59 34.92 -17.50 0.34
C GLU A 59 33.43 -17.90 0.31
N GLU A 60 33.03 -18.85 1.16
CA GLU A 60 31.65 -19.30 1.32
C GLU A 60 30.70 -18.16 1.77
N VAL A 61 31.13 -17.33 2.74
CA VAL A 61 30.33 -16.17 3.19
C VAL A 61 30.27 -15.10 2.12
N LEU A 62 31.35 -14.90 1.36
CA LEU A 62 31.38 -13.95 0.25
C LEU A 62 30.43 -14.40 -0.87
N GLU A 63 30.40 -15.68 -1.22
CA GLU A 63 29.46 -16.25 -2.19
C GLU A 63 28.01 -16.12 -1.72
N LEU A 64 27.74 -16.41 -0.45
CA LEU A 64 26.41 -16.24 0.14
C LEU A 64 25.94 -14.77 0.09
N LEU A 65 26.82 -13.83 0.46
CA LEU A 65 26.48 -12.40 0.39
C LEU A 65 26.35 -11.92 -1.06
N ALA A 66 27.21 -12.41 -1.96
CA ALA A 66 27.18 -12.06 -3.37
C ALA A 66 25.89 -12.56 -4.04
N SER A 67 25.42 -13.76 -3.69
CA SER A 67 24.13 -14.28 -4.17
C SER A 67 22.95 -13.44 -3.68
N ILE A 68 22.96 -12.98 -2.41
CA ILE A 68 21.91 -12.09 -1.87
C ILE A 68 21.82 -10.77 -2.64
N PHE A 69 22.96 -10.22 -3.06
CA PHE A 69 23.01 -8.97 -3.83
C PHE A 69 23.00 -9.18 -5.35
N GLN A 70 22.90 -10.43 -5.82
CA GLN A 70 22.97 -10.81 -7.23
C GLN A 70 24.18 -10.18 -7.95
N LYS A 71 25.34 -10.25 -7.31
CA LYS A 71 26.64 -9.81 -7.83
C LYS A 71 27.61 -10.98 -7.88
N SER A 72 28.63 -10.90 -8.71
CA SER A 72 29.73 -11.87 -8.66
C SER A 72 30.62 -11.59 -7.44
N PRO A 73 31.19 -12.61 -6.78
CA PRO A 73 32.18 -12.41 -5.71
C PRO A 73 33.32 -11.47 -6.12
N GLN A 74 33.74 -11.53 -7.39
CA GLN A 74 34.80 -10.71 -7.96
C GLN A 74 34.45 -9.21 -7.99
N TRP A 75 33.17 -8.83 -8.11
CA TRP A 75 32.72 -7.43 -8.09
C TRP A 75 33.03 -6.75 -6.74
N PHE A 76 32.95 -7.49 -5.63
CA PHE A 76 33.30 -6.97 -4.30
C PHE A 76 34.81 -6.83 -4.09
N LEU A 77 35.60 -7.55 -4.88
CA LEU A 77 37.06 -7.59 -4.84
C LEU A 77 37.70 -6.70 -5.92
N ASP A 78 36.90 -6.05 -6.77
CA ASP A 78 37.42 -5.06 -7.70
C ASP A 78 37.74 -3.75 -6.94
N GLU A 79 38.79 -3.04 -7.38
CA GLU A 79 39.29 -1.82 -6.74
C GLU A 79 38.48 -0.56 -7.12
N ASN A 80 37.34 -0.70 -7.83
CA ASN A 80 36.53 0.44 -8.22
C ASN A 80 35.76 1.02 -7.03
N ALA A 81 36.03 2.29 -6.74
CA ALA A 81 35.41 3.06 -5.66
C ALA A 81 34.07 3.70 -6.08
N ASP A 82 33.23 2.98 -6.84
CA ASP A 82 31.98 3.51 -7.42
C ASP A 82 30.88 3.69 -6.34
N LEU A 83 31.18 4.59 -5.40
CA LEU A 83 30.42 4.95 -4.22
C LEU A 83 29.56 6.17 -4.55
N GLN A 84 28.72 6.09 -5.59
CA GLN A 84 27.69 7.12 -5.79
C GLN A 84 26.87 7.27 -4.50
N ALA A 85 26.89 8.48 -3.93
CA ALA A 85 26.10 8.82 -2.76
C ALA A 85 24.60 8.62 -3.05
N PRO A 86 23.76 8.31 -2.04
CA PRO A 86 22.33 8.25 -2.25
C PRO A 86 21.86 9.58 -2.83
N SER A 87 21.40 9.58 -4.08
CA SER A 87 20.66 10.70 -4.63
C SER A 87 19.45 10.90 -3.73
N GLY A 88 19.30 12.11 -3.18
CA GLY A 88 18.16 12.45 -2.34
C GLY A 88 16.87 12.11 -3.07
N GLU A 89 16.12 11.16 -2.53
CA GLU A 89 14.90 10.60 -3.11
C GLU A 89 13.86 11.73 -3.30
N SER A 90 13.81 12.30 -4.50
CA SER A 90 12.56 12.82 -5.02
C SER A 90 11.80 11.62 -5.59
N ALA A 91 10.61 11.35 -5.05
CA ALA A 91 9.70 10.40 -5.68
C ALA A 91 9.41 10.92 -7.09
N LYS A 92 10.02 10.33 -8.13
CA LYS A 92 9.95 10.82 -9.52
C LYS A 92 8.50 10.94 -10.05
N GLY A 93 7.55 10.24 -9.40
CA GLY A 93 6.12 10.31 -9.68
C GLY A 93 5.32 11.38 -8.93
N ALA A 94 5.82 11.95 -7.83
CA ALA A 94 5.01 12.87 -7.02
C ALA A 94 4.67 14.16 -7.81
N PRO A 95 3.46 14.74 -7.61
CA PRO A 95 3.10 15.99 -8.25
C PRO A 95 4.10 17.09 -7.85
N ALA A 96 4.44 17.94 -8.81
CA ALA A 96 5.33 19.07 -8.56
C ALA A 96 4.75 19.94 -7.43
N ARG A 97 5.55 20.19 -6.40
CA ARG A 97 5.16 21.14 -5.35
C ARG A 97 5.19 22.54 -5.95
N MET A 98 4.06 23.24 -5.88
CA MET A 98 4.00 24.64 -6.28
C MET A 98 4.47 25.51 -5.11
N PRO A 99 5.43 26.42 -5.31
CA PRO A 99 5.76 27.43 -4.31
C PRO A 99 4.55 28.33 -4.10
N LEU A 100 4.16 28.52 -2.85
CA LEU A 100 3.02 29.35 -2.47
C LEU A 100 3.47 30.81 -2.35
N GLU A 101 3.50 31.52 -3.48
CA GLU A 101 3.94 32.92 -3.57
C GLU A 101 2.87 33.83 -4.20
N PRO A 102 2.72 35.08 -3.71
CA PRO A 102 3.44 35.68 -2.59
C PRO A 102 3.00 35.09 -1.23
N GLY A 103 3.97 34.73 -0.38
CA GLY A 103 3.71 33.97 0.85
C GLY A 103 2.68 34.57 1.83
N PHE A 104 2.47 35.90 1.81
CA PHE A 104 1.47 36.55 2.67
C PHE A 104 0.02 36.14 2.35
N LEU A 105 -0.29 35.71 1.12
CA LEU A 105 -1.62 35.19 0.74
C LEU A 105 -1.91 33.81 1.32
N PHE A 106 -0.88 33.12 1.80
CA PHE A 106 -0.95 31.77 2.35
C PHE A 106 -0.70 31.77 3.86
N SER A 107 -0.97 32.90 4.52
CA SER A 107 -0.96 32.98 5.98
C SER A 107 -2.01 32.04 6.57
N LYS A 108 -1.78 31.57 7.80
CA LYS A 108 -2.69 30.67 8.50
C LYS A 108 -4.12 31.22 8.54
N ASP A 109 -4.27 32.50 8.88
CA ASP A 109 -5.58 33.16 9.02
C ASP A 109 -6.33 33.24 7.68
N LEU A 110 -5.63 33.54 6.57
CA LEU A 110 -6.24 33.57 5.24
C LEU A 110 -6.62 32.17 4.75
N LEU A 111 -5.79 31.16 5.03
CA LEU A 111 -6.10 29.77 4.68
C LEU A 111 -7.30 29.24 5.48
N GLU A 112 -7.38 29.55 6.78
CA GLU A 112 -8.52 29.18 7.63
C GLU A 112 -9.83 29.80 7.13
N ALA A 113 -9.78 30.99 6.55
CA ALA A 113 -10.95 31.63 5.92
C ALA A 113 -11.26 31.10 4.50
N ALA A 114 -10.24 30.89 3.66
CA ALA A 114 -10.42 30.57 2.25
C ALA A 114 -10.69 29.08 1.98
N ILE A 115 -10.15 28.17 2.80
CA ILE A 115 -10.32 26.72 2.60
C ILE A 115 -11.80 26.31 2.71
N PRO A 116 -12.56 26.69 3.76
CA PRO A 116 -13.97 26.32 3.85
C PRO A 116 -14.80 26.79 2.64
N GLU A 117 -14.51 28.00 2.15
CA GLU A 117 -15.16 28.57 0.97
C GLU A 117 -14.82 27.77 -0.30
N LEU A 118 -13.54 27.44 -0.52
CA LEU A 118 -13.10 26.60 -1.64
C LEU A 118 -13.76 25.20 -1.60
N LEU A 119 -13.86 24.61 -0.41
CA LEU A 119 -14.50 23.29 -0.24
C LEU A 119 -15.99 23.34 -0.53
N SER A 120 -16.68 24.41 -0.09
CA SER A 120 -18.09 24.65 -0.40
C SER A 120 -18.31 24.79 -1.91
N GLN A 121 -17.52 25.63 -2.58
CA GLN A 121 -17.61 25.86 -4.03
C GLN A 121 -17.33 24.60 -4.85
N THR A 122 -16.42 23.74 -4.39
CA THR A 122 -16.07 22.48 -5.06
C THR A 122 -16.97 21.30 -4.66
N GLY A 123 -17.87 21.48 -3.69
CA GLY A 123 -18.68 20.39 -3.14
C GLY A 123 -17.87 19.30 -2.43
N THR A 124 -16.68 19.65 -1.91
CA THR A 124 -15.79 18.71 -1.20
C THR A 124 -16.13 18.71 0.29
N SER A 125 -16.46 17.57 0.87
CA SER A 125 -16.77 17.51 2.30
C SER A 125 -15.54 17.64 3.19
N GLY A 126 -15.72 18.07 4.45
CA GLY A 126 -14.63 18.16 5.43
C GLY A 126 -13.89 16.84 5.61
N ARG A 127 -14.60 15.71 5.61
CA ARG A 127 -14.02 14.36 5.67
C ARG A 127 -13.18 14.02 4.43
N GLN A 128 -13.64 14.41 3.24
CA GLN A 128 -12.85 14.24 2.01
C GLN A 128 -11.59 15.11 2.05
N PHE A 129 -11.70 16.36 2.47
CA PHE A 129 -10.53 17.21 2.64
C PHE A 129 -9.53 16.63 3.66
N ALA A 130 -10.03 16.13 4.80
CA ALA A 130 -9.19 15.50 5.81
C ALA A 130 -8.42 14.28 5.29
N HIS A 131 -9.06 13.40 4.51
CA HIS A 131 -8.35 12.29 3.88
C HIS A 131 -7.35 12.72 2.79
N LEU A 132 -7.51 13.89 2.15
CA LEU A 132 -6.48 14.46 1.28
C LEU A 132 -5.26 14.85 2.12
N MET A 133 -5.49 15.54 3.24
CA MET A 133 -4.44 15.96 4.17
C MET A 133 -3.71 14.78 4.81
N ILE A 134 -4.44 13.77 5.27
CA ILE A 134 -3.87 12.54 5.84
C ILE A 134 -2.96 11.84 4.82
N ARG A 135 -3.38 11.73 3.55
CA ARG A 135 -2.54 11.13 2.50
C ARG A 135 -1.26 11.92 2.27
N SER A 136 -1.37 13.24 2.17
CA SER A 136 -0.19 14.13 2.08
C SER A 136 0.75 13.97 3.27
N LEU A 137 0.21 13.80 4.49
CA LEU A 137 1.00 13.53 5.69
C LEU A 137 1.68 12.15 5.61
N GLN A 138 0.95 11.10 5.25
CA GLN A 138 1.51 9.76 5.08
C GLN A 138 2.63 9.74 4.02
N GLU A 139 2.51 10.52 2.94
CA GLU A 139 3.56 10.68 1.94
C GLU A 139 4.79 11.40 2.50
N ALA A 140 4.58 12.54 3.18
CA ALA A 140 5.66 13.31 3.79
C ALA A 140 6.45 12.49 4.83
N HIS A 141 5.75 11.65 5.58
CA HIS A 141 6.33 10.78 6.60
C HIS A 141 6.72 9.38 6.07
N ARG A 142 6.55 9.08 4.78
CA ARG A 142 6.79 7.75 4.20
C ARG A 142 6.09 6.61 4.98
N ASN A 143 4.86 6.90 5.42
CA ASN A 143 4.02 6.07 6.29
C ASN A 143 4.65 5.67 7.63
N GLU A 144 5.62 6.44 8.13
CA GLU A 144 6.23 6.19 9.43
C GLU A 144 5.61 7.07 10.51
N PHE A 145 4.98 6.43 11.49
CA PHE A 145 4.40 7.08 12.66
C PHE A 145 4.95 6.44 13.95
N PRO A 146 6.20 6.77 14.35
CA PRO A 146 6.91 6.07 15.43
C PRO A 146 6.18 6.09 16.77
N ASP A 147 5.43 7.14 17.06
CA ASP A 147 4.71 7.24 18.33
C ASP A 147 3.50 6.30 18.37
N LEU A 148 2.73 6.20 17.27
CA LEU A 148 1.64 5.21 17.15
C LEU A 148 2.18 3.78 17.20
N GLU A 149 3.32 3.52 16.55
CA GLU A 149 4.02 2.23 16.64
C GLU A 149 4.40 1.90 18.09
N ARG A 150 5.02 2.85 18.79
CA ARG A 150 5.49 2.68 20.16
C ARG A 150 4.33 2.40 21.10
N SER A 151 3.26 3.20 21.04
CA SER A 151 2.08 2.99 21.87
C SER A 151 1.42 1.64 21.61
N ALA A 152 1.35 1.20 20.36
CA ALA A 152 0.82 -0.12 20.02
C ALA A 152 1.70 -1.27 20.54
N GLU A 153 3.02 -1.14 20.40
CA GLU A 153 3.99 -2.12 20.90
C GLU A 153 4.03 -2.19 22.42
N GLU A 154 3.84 -1.07 23.13
CA GLU A 154 3.74 -1.01 24.60
C GLU A 154 2.48 -1.74 25.10
N ILE A 155 1.33 -1.52 24.46
CA ILE A 155 0.07 -2.17 24.84
C ILE A 155 0.10 -3.68 24.53
N GLY A 156 0.60 -4.05 23.35
CA GLY A 156 0.66 -5.44 22.89
C GLY A 156 1.91 -6.20 23.35
N GLU A 157 2.86 -5.54 24.00
CA GLU A 157 4.14 -6.09 24.46
C GLU A 157 4.90 -6.82 23.33
N ARG A 158 4.78 -6.31 22.09
CA ARG A 158 5.34 -6.90 20.85
C ARG A 158 4.96 -8.37 20.59
N ARG A 159 3.90 -8.87 21.22
CA ARG A 159 3.42 -10.24 21.02
C ARG A 159 2.92 -10.41 19.57
N PHE A 160 3.36 -11.47 18.91
CA PHE A 160 2.99 -11.75 17.53
C PHE A 160 3.12 -13.26 17.23
N PRO A 161 2.08 -13.91 16.68
CA PRO A 161 0.76 -13.38 16.36
C PRO A 161 -0.15 -13.25 17.60
N LEU A 162 -1.09 -12.29 17.56
CA LEU A 162 -2.19 -12.19 18.55
C LEU A 162 -3.40 -13.03 18.11
N LYS A 163 -3.97 -13.78 19.05
CA LYS A 163 -5.26 -14.47 18.90
C LYS A 163 -6.40 -13.54 19.32
N VAL A 164 -7.63 -13.88 18.91
CA VAL A 164 -8.84 -13.14 19.32
C VAL A 164 -8.96 -13.05 20.85
N ARG A 165 -8.66 -14.15 21.56
CA ARG A 165 -8.66 -14.18 23.04
C ARG A 165 -7.70 -13.15 23.63
N ASP A 166 -6.49 -13.02 23.08
CA ASP A 166 -5.50 -12.06 23.56
C ASP A 166 -6.02 -10.62 23.46
N LEU A 167 -6.77 -10.31 22.39
CA LEU A 167 -7.37 -9.00 22.21
C LEU A 167 -8.54 -8.74 23.17
N PHE A 168 -9.33 -9.75 23.53
CA PHE A 168 -10.32 -9.62 24.60
C PHE A 168 -9.67 -9.35 25.95
N ASP A 169 -8.55 -10.02 26.24
CA ASP A 169 -7.79 -9.80 27.47
C ASP A 169 -7.17 -8.38 27.47
N LEU A 170 -6.68 -7.90 26.32
CA LEU A 170 -6.23 -6.51 26.17
C LEU A 170 -7.37 -5.50 26.33
N CYS A 171 -8.55 -5.75 25.76
CA CYS A 171 -9.75 -4.91 25.98
C CYS A 171 -10.02 -4.75 27.48
N LYS A 172 -10.02 -5.84 28.24
CA LYS A 172 -10.18 -5.79 29.71
C LYS A 172 -9.07 -5.00 30.39
N LYS A 173 -7.81 -5.23 29.99
CA LYS A 173 -6.63 -4.52 30.52
C LYS A 173 -6.74 -2.99 30.36
N VAL A 174 -7.28 -2.53 29.22
CA VAL A 174 -7.51 -1.09 28.96
C VAL A 174 -8.88 -0.58 29.44
N GLY A 175 -9.64 -1.40 30.17
CA GLY A 175 -10.92 -1.02 30.76
C GLY A 175 -12.09 -0.97 29.78
N LEU A 176 -12.06 -1.74 28.68
CA LEU A 176 -13.16 -1.85 27.72
C LEU A 176 -14.08 -3.04 28.03
N ASN A 177 -15.38 -2.79 27.91
CA ASN A 177 -16.44 -3.78 28.03
C ASN A 177 -16.99 -4.11 26.64
N VAL A 178 -16.83 -5.35 26.19
CA VAL A 178 -17.36 -5.79 24.89
C VAL A 178 -18.76 -6.37 25.05
N ARG A 179 -19.71 -5.83 24.28
CA ARG A 179 -21.08 -6.31 24.15
C ARG A 179 -21.34 -6.75 22.72
N TRP A 180 -22.23 -7.72 22.57
CA TRP A 180 -22.62 -8.26 21.28
C TRP A 180 -23.98 -7.73 20.85
N PHE A 181 -24.16 -7.56 19.56
CA PHE A 181 -25.46 -7.31 18.94
C PHE A 181 -25.59 -8.11 17.66
N ASP A 182 -26.82 -8.43 17.26
CA ASP A 182 -27.10 -9.09 15.99
C ASP A 182 -27.88 -8.16 15.06
N ARG A 183 -27.26 -7.76 13.95
CA ARG A 183 -27.90 -6.99 12.88
C ARG A 183 -27.39 -7.39 11.51
N GLU A 184 -28.32 -7.76 10.63
CA GLU A 184 -28.03 -8.12 9.24
C GLU A 184 -27.52 -6.94 8.41
N ALA A 185 -26.83 -7.29 7.33
CA ALA A 185 -26.51 -6.32 6.30
C ALA A 185 -27.81 -5.89 5.61
N HIS A 186 -28.00 -4.59 5.45
CA HIS A 186 -29.17 -4.02 4.78
C HIS A 186 -28.74 -3.29 3.51
N MET A 187 -29.66 -3.16 2.56
CA MET A 187 -29.41 -2.37 1.36
C MET A 187 -29.52 -0.88 1.69
N THR A 188 -28.49 -0.13 1.31
CA THR A 188 -28.43 1.33 1.43
C THR A 188 -28.28 1.91 0.02
N GLN A 189 -28.86 3.09 -0.20
CA GLN A 189 -28.76 3.81 -1.46
C GLN A 189 -28.04 5.14 -1.23
N GLU A 190 -26.99 5.39 -2.01
CA GLU A 190 -26.20 6.64 -1.93
C GLU A 190 -25.80 7.04 -3.35
N LEU A 191 -26.06 8.29 -3.75
CA LEU A 191 -25.78 8.83 -5.10
C LEU A 191 -26.20 7.87 -6.23
N ASP A 192 -27.45 7.40 -6.13
CA ASP A 192 -28.09 6.49 -7.08
C ASP A 192 -27.49 5.07 -7.17
N ARG A 193 -26.73 4.65 -6.15
CA ARG A 193 -26.16 3.29 -6.06
C ARG A 193 -26.65 2.52 -4.87
N ARG A 194 -26.94 1.24 -5.08
CA ARG A 194 -27.31 0.29 -4.03
C ARG A 194 -26.11 -0.56 -3.63
N PHE A 195 -25.75 -0.54 -2.35
CA PHE A 195 -24.75 -1.45 -1.78
C PHE A 195 -25.29 -2.09 -0.51
N ARG A 196 -24.68 -3.22 -0.11
CA ARG A 196 -24.98 -3.84 1.18
C ARG A 196 -24.15 -3.13 2.24
N THR A 197 -24.81 -2.60 3.27
CA THR A 197 -24.16 -2.03 4.44
C THR A 197 -24.33 -2.93 5.65
N LEU A 198 -23.21 -3.25 6.31
CA LEU A 198 -23.18 -3.96 7.59
C LEU A 198 -22.51 -3.08 8.64
N VAL A 199 -23.23 -2.78 9.73
CA VAL A 199 -22.62 -2.18 10.93
C VAL A 199 -21.89 -3.28 11.69
N ARG A 200 -20.57 -3.17 11.77
CA ARG A 200 -19.67 -4.19 12.33
C ARG A 200 -19.42 -3.94 13.80
N SER A 201 -19.18 -2.69 14.17
CA SER A 201 -19.00 -2.31 15.55
C SER A 201 -19.20 -0.80 15.74
N PHE A 202 -19.42 -0.39 16.99
CA PHE A 202 -19.41 1.02 17.39
C PHE A 202 -18.98 1.16 18.84
N PHE A 203 -18.60 2.37 19.21
CA PHE A 203 -18.14 2.71 20.55
C PHE A 203 -19.20 3.51 21.30
N ASP A 204 -19.46 3.14 22.54
CA ASP A 204 -20.36 3.81 23.46
C ASP A 204 -19.56 4.28 24.67
N ALA A 205 -19.44 5.60 24.80
CA ALA A 205 -18.58 6.21 25.79
C ALA A 205 -19.03 5.90 27.23
N PRO A 206 -18.09 5.74 28.18
CA PRO A 206 -16.65 5.93 28.04
C PRO A 206 -15.84 4.65 27.76
N SER A 207 -16.49 3.48 27.71
CA SER A 207 -15.78 2.19 27.77
C SER A 207 -16.51 1.00 27.16
N THR A 208 -17.68 1.16 26.58
CA THR A 208 -18.44 0.02 26.03
C THR A 208 -18.23 -0.06 24.52
N VAL A 209 -17.95 -1.26 24.03
CA VAL A 209 -17.81 -1.54 22.59
C VAL A 209 -18.88 -2.53 22.20
N TYR A 210 -19.69 -2.17 21.21
CA TYR A 210 -20.69 -3.06 20.63
C TYR A 210 -20.12 -3.69 19.37
N ILE A 211 -20.17 -5.01 19.26
CA ILE A 211 -19.63 -5.79 18.14
C ILE A 211 -20.72 -6.71 17.57
N ASN A 212 -20.81 -6.76 16.24
CA ASN A 212 -21.78 -7.60 15.55
C ASN A 212 -21.41 -9.10 15.70
N GLU A 213 -22.36 -9.95 16.05
CA GLU A 213 -22.14 -11.39 16.25
C GLU A 213 -21.62 -12.11 15.00
N ARG A 214 -21.91 -11.60 13.80
CA ARG A 214 -21.37 -12.14 12.54
C ARG A 214 -19.84 -12.13 12.47
N LEU A 215 -19.17 -11.25 13.23
CA LEU A 215 -17.71 -11.23 13.29
C LEU A 215 -17.11 -12.41 14.05
N ARG A 216 -17.91 -13.17 14.82
CA ARG A 216 -17.42 -14.38 15.50
C ARG A 216 -16.94 -15.45 14.52
N GLU A 217 -17.54 -15.49 13.33
CA GLU A 217 -17.19 -16.42 12.25
C GLU A 217 -16.02 -15.91 11.39
N ASP A 218 -15.57 -14.66 11.59
CA ASP A 218 -14.44 -14.06 10.89
C ASP A 218 -13.39 -13.52 11.89
N PRO A 219 -12.52 -14.40 12.43
CA PRO A 219 -11.49 -14.01 13.39
C PRO A 219 -10.58 -12.89 12.87
N ALA A 220 -10.29 -12.86 11.57
CA ALA A 220 -9.40 -11.87 10.98
C ALA A 220 -9.96 -10.45 11.08
N ARG A 221 -11.26 -10.29 10.85
CA ARG A 221 -11.92 -9.00 11.00
C ARG A 221 -12.17 -8.65 12.45
N LEU A 222 -12.58 -9.63 13.27
CA LEU A 222 -12.79 -9.42 14.70
C LEU A 222 -11.50 -8.92 15.38
N LYS A 223 -10.34 -9.47 15.01
CA LYS A 223 -9.04 -9.00 15.50
C LYS A 223 -8.82 -7.52 15.19
N PHE A 224 -9.06 -7.12 13.95
CA PHE A 224 -8.92 -5.72 13.53
C PHE A 224 -9.89 -4.79 14.28
N GLU A 225 -11.16 -5.18 14.39
CA GLU A 225 -12.16 -4.37 15.10
C GLU A 225 -11.81 -4.14 16.57
N LEU A 226 -11.45 -5.20 17.30
CA LEU A 226 -11.03 -5.09 18.70
C LEU A 226 -9.79 -4.19 18.83
N ALA A 227 -8.80 -4.37 17.97
CA ALA A 227 -7.57 -3.59 17.98
C ALA A 227 -7.84 -2.08 17.74
N THR A 228 -8.73 -1.73 16.82
CA THR A 228 -9.10 -0.32 16.57
C THR A 228 -9.87 0.30 17.74
N HIS A 229 -10.65 -0.48 18.51
CA HIS A 229 -11.31 0.03 19.72
C HIS A 229 -10.35 0.17 20.91
N ILE A 230 -9.39 -0.75 21.06
CA ILE A 230 -8.27 -0.59 21.99
C ILE A 230 -7.51 0.71 21.66
N ALA A 231 -7.21 0.95 20.38
CA ALA A 231 -6.54 2.17 19.93
C ALA A 231 -7.29 3.44 20.37
N HIS A 232 -8.60 3.49 20.16
CA HIS A 232 -9.42 4.63 20.57
C HIS A 232 -9.36 4.89 22.07
N LYS A 233 -9.41 3.81 22.87
CA LYS A 233 -9.33 3.94 24.33
C LYS A 233 -7.97 4.45 24.78
N VAL A 234 -6.90 3.98 24.15
CA VAL A 234 -5.51 4.31 24.50
C VAL A 234 -5.13 5.73 24.04
N LEU A 235 -5.44 6.07 22.79
CA LEU A 235 -5.03 7.34 22.18
C LEU A 235 -5.93 8.51 22.54
N HIS A 236 -7.23 8.26 22.79
CA HIS A 236 -8.23 9.32 22.96
C HIS A 236 -9.06 9.17 24.24
N GLY A 237 -8.64 8.29 25.17
CA GLY A 237 -9.30 8.11 26.47
C GLY A 237 -10.68 7.46 26.42
N GLY A 238 -11.21 7.13 25.23
CA GLY A 238 -12.56 6.62 25.05
C GLY A 238 -13.64 7.70 25.14
N ASP A 239 -13.36 8.91 24.66
CA ASP A 239 -14.27 10.07 24.66
C ASP A 239 -15.52 9.94 23.75
N GLY A 240 -15.68 8.82 23.04
CA GLY A 240 -16.81 8.58 22.12
C GLY A 240 -16.75 9.31 20.78
N LEU A 241 -15.78 10.19 20.54
CA LEU A 241 -15.58 10.86 19.25
C LEU A 241 -14.84 9.92 18.28
N LYS A 242 -15.53 8.85 17.89
CA LYS A 242 -15.10 7.83 16.91
C LYS A 242 -16.21 7.50 15.92
N SER A 243 -15.85 7.23 14.66
CA SER A 243 -16.83 6.82 13.66
C SER A 243 -17.43 5.44 13.96
N ILE A 244 -18.69 5.23 13.59
CA ILE A 244 -19.28 3.90 13.51
C ILE A 244 -18.51 3.08 12.46
N HIS A 245 -18.13 1.86 12.80
CA HIS A 245 -17.49 0.97 11.84
C HIS A 245 -18.56 0.21 11.05
N ALA A 246 -18.94 0.73 9.89
CA ALA A 246 -19.70 -0.03 8.91
C ALA A 246 -18.86 -0.44 7.68
N THR A 247 -19.43 -1.28 6.85
CA THR A 247 -18.86 -1.73 5.60
C THR A 247 -19.93 -1.68 4.54
N GLY A 248 -19.63 -1.16 3.36
CA GLY A 248 -20.63 -0.64 2.41
C GLY A 248 -20.92 0.84 2.67
N GLY A 249 -20.73 1.69 1.65
CA GLY A 249 -20.84 3.16 1.76
C GLY A 249 -19.66 3.91 1.15
N ARG A 250 -19.84 5.19 0.83
CA ARG A 250 -18.82 5.96 0.08
C ARG A 250 -17.56 6.30 0.85
N LEU A 251 -17.47 6.11 2.17
CA LEU A 251 -16.20 6.19 2.91
C LEU A 251 -16.35 5.45 4.24
N GLY A 252 -15.70 4.30 4.42
CA GLY A 252 -15.38 3.87 5.78
C GLY A 252 -16.54 3.41 6.68
N GLY A 253 -17.80 3.52 6.27
CA GLY A 253 -18.94 3.01 7.03
C GLY A 253 -19.53 3.93 8.09
N THR A 254 -19.36 5.24 7.98
CA THR A 254 -20.21 6.15 8.73
C THR A 254 -21.44 6.42 7.87
N LEU A 255 -22.64 6.04 8.33
CA LEU A 255 -23.80 6.84 7.93
C LEU A 255 -23.47 8.23 8.45
N GLU A 256 -23.39 9.22 7.56
CA GLU A 256 -23.43 10.61 8.00
C GLU A 256 -24.64 10.69 8.94
N THR A 257 -24.39 10.87 10.24
CA THR A 257 -25.46 11.11 11.21
C THR A 257 -26.26 12.24 10.61
N SER A 258 -27.54 11.98 10.35
CA SER A 258 -28.49 12.82 9.63
C SER A 258 -28.87 14.08 10.43
N ALA A 259 -27.88 14.82 10.91
CA ALA A 259 -27.99 16.12 11.52
C ALA A 259 -26.87 16.98 10.91
N HIS A 260 -27.28 17.92 10.06
CA HIS A 260 -26.45 18.92 9.35
C HIS A 260 -25.94 18.54 7.95
N SER A 261 -26.87 18.10 7.09
CA SER A 261 -26.75 18.33 5.64
C SER A 261 -26.93 19.82 5.33
N PHE A 262 -25.89 20.62 5.56
CA PHE A 262 -25.69 21.89 4.87
C PHE A 262 -24.21 22.00 4.53
N GLY A 263 -23.92 22.18 3.24
CA GLY A 263 -22.55 22.22 2.71
C GLY A 263 -21.66 23.19 3.49
N GLY A 264 -20.69 22.63 4.21
CA GLY A 264 -19.74 23.37 5.02
C GLY A 264 -18.75 22.41 5.67
N MET A 265 -17.50 22.86 5.86
CA MET A 265 -16.47 22.10 6.57
C MET A 265 -16.80 22.06 8.06
N ASN A 266 -17.34 20.94 8.57
CA ASN A 266 -17.43 20.71 10.01
C ASN A 266 -16.06 20.23 10.52
N SER A 267 -15.45 20.98 11.46
CA SER A 267 -14.18 20.60 12.10
C SER A 267 -14.25 19.21 12.77
N GLN A 268 -15.44 18.80 13.18
CA GLN A 268 -15.69 17.47 13.74
C GLN A 268 -15.46 16.35 12.72
N ASP A 269 -15.81 16.53 11.45
CA ASP A 269 -15.58 15.52 10.40
C ASP A 269 -14.09 15.29 10.12
N VAL A 270 -13.31 16.37 10.19
CA VAL A 270 -11.86 16.32 10.07
C VAL A 270 -11.26 15.54 11.24
N LEU A 271 -11.74 15.82 12.46
CA LEU A 271 -11.31 15.11 13.66
C LEU A 271 -11.65 13.62 13.59
N TYR A 272 -12.86 13.24 13.17
CA TYR A 272 -13.24 11.83 12.98
C TYR A 272 -12.34 11.13 11.96
N ALA A 273 -12.07 11.76 10.80
CA ALA A 273 -11.19 11.19 9.79
C ALA A 273 -9.76 10.98 10.31
N TRP A 274 -9.23 11.96 11.04
CA TRP A 274 -7.90 11.89 11.66
C TRP A 274 -7.82 10.75 12.68
N ARG A 275 -8.79 10.66 13.59
CA ARG A 275 -8.83 9.62 14.61
C ARG A 275 -9.05 8.23 14.04
N ASP A 276 -9.88 8.09 13.01
CA ASP A 276 -10.06 6.83 12.30
C ASP A 276 -8.73 6.36 11.68
N PHE A 277 -7.94 7.28 11.14
CA PHE A 277 -6.59 7.00 10.65
C PHE A 277 -5.66 6.56 11.80
N GLU A 278 -5.55 7.34 12.87
CA GLU A 278 -4.67 7.02 14.01
C GLU A 278 -5.02 5.66 14.63
N CYS A 279 -6.31 5.41 14.86
CA CYS A 279 -6.79 4.15 15.43
C CYS A 279 -6.58 2.97 14.48
N SER A 280 -6.72 3.16 13.17
CA SER A 280 -6.46 2.11 12.18
C SER A 280 -4.97 1.78 12.10
N PHE A 281 -4.10 2.80 12.07
CA PHE A 281 -2.65 2.61 12.04
C PHE A 281 -2.16 1.91 13.32
N PHE A 282 -2.63 2.37 14.49
CA PHE A 282 -2.33 1.71 15.76
C PHE A 282 -2.80 0.25 15.76
N ALA A 283 -4.00 -0.03 15.28
CA ALA A 283 -4.53 -1.40 15.23
C ALA A 283 -3.63 -2.32 14.39
N GLU A 284 -3.12 -1.82 13.27
CA GLU A 284 -2.16 -2.55 12.44
C GLU A 284 -0.84 -2.76 13.16
N ALA A 285 -0.30 -1.75 13.84
CA ALA A 285 0.92 -1.87 14.62
C ALA A 285 0.76 -2.84 15.81
N LEU A 286 -0.42 -2.88 16.45
CA LEU A 286 -0.72 -3.79 17.57
C LEU A 286 -0.78 -5.24 17.09
N LEU A 287 -1.51 -5.50 16.01
CA LEU A 287 -1.64 -6.84 15.42
C LEU A 287 -0.35 -7.30 14.73
N CYS A 288 0.45 -6.35 14.26
CA CYS A 288 1.64 -6.59 13.45
C CYS A 288 2.81 -5.69 13.91
N PRO A 289 3.39 -5.92 15.10
CA PRO A 289 4.51 -5.14 15.63
C PRO A 289 5.67 -5.06 14.63
N LYS A 290 6.38 -3.92 14.57
CA LYS A 290 7.26 -3.57 13.44
C LYS A 290 8.32 -4.63 13.17
N GLN A 291 9.08 -5.02 14.18
CA GLN A 291 10.18 -6.00 14.02
C GLN A 291 9.69 -7.44 13.80
N PRO A 292 8.75 -7.98 14.61
CA PRO A 292 8.16 -9.30 14.35
C PRO A 292 7.53 -9.42 12.96
N MET A 293 6.77 -8.42 12.53
CA MET A 293 6.14 -8.43 11.22
C MET A 293 7.17 -8.37 10.09
N ARG A 294 8.21 -7.53 10.21
CA ARG A 294 9.28 -7.49 9.20
C ARG A 294 9.92 -8.87 9.00
N ARG A 295 10.27 -9.56 10.09
CA ARG A 295 10.83 -10.91 10.03
C ARG A 295 9.87 -11.91 9.38
N PHE A 296 8.58 -11.80 9.71
CA PHE A 296 7.54 -12.62 9.11
C PHE A 296 7.44 -12.38 7.59
N LEU A 297 7.31 -11.13 7.14
CA LEU A 297 7.23 -10.79 5.72
C LEU A 297 8.46 -11.26 4.95
N MET A 298 9.65 -11.14 5.54
CA MET A 298 10.87 -11.66 4.93
C MET A 298 10.84 -13.19 4.81
N ARG A 299 10.41 -13.93 5.84
CA ARG A 299 10.30 -15.40 5.73
C ARG A 299 9.29 -15.84 4.69
N GLU A 300 8.23 -15.05 4.52
CA GLU A 300 7.11 -15.36 3.64
C GLU A 300 7.24 -14.68 2.27
N TYR A 301 8.43 -14.17 1.90
CA TYR A 301 8.70 -13.51 0.60
C TYR A 301 7.69 -12.41 0.22
N TYR A 302 7.19 -11.67 1.22
CA TYR A 302 6.14 -10.65 1.07
C TYR A 302 4.89 -11.17 0.34
N ARG A 303 4.57 -12.46 0.49
CA ARG A 303 3.39 -13.10 -0.09
C ARG A 303 2.14 -12.71 0.72
N VAL A 304 1.11 -12.23 0.03
CA VAL A 304 -0.11 -11.72 0.69
C VAL A 304 -0.97 -12.86 1.25
N ASP A 305 -0.93 -14.05 0.65
CA ASP A 305 -1.64 -15.23 1.13
C ASP A 305 -1.12 -15.74 2.48
N ALA A 306 0.10 -15.35 2.88
CA ALA A 306 0.64 -15.59 4.21
C ALA A 306 -0.21 -14.95 5.33
N ALA A 307 -1.09 -13.99 5.00
CA ALA A 307 -2.10 -13.45 5.92
C ALA A 307 -2.92 -14.54 6.62
N LYS A 308 -3.19 -15.66 5.92
CA LYS A 308 -3.94 -16.80 6.46
C LYS A 308 -3.25 -17.44 7.66
N LYS A 309 -1.91 -17.48 7.68
CA LYS A 309 -1.11 -18.04 8.79
C LYS A 309 -1.26 -17.24 10.09
N LEU A 310 -1.68 -15.97 9.98
CA LEU A 310 -1.88 -15.05 11.11
C LEU A 310 -3.37 -14.85 11.43
N GLU A 311 -4.26 -15.46 10.64
CA GLU A 311 -5.69 -15.14 10.59
C GLU A 311 -5.90 -13.62 10.50
N LEU A 312 -5.28 -12.99 9.50
CA LEU A 312 -5.46 -11.56 9.20
C LEU A 312 -6.02 -11.40 7.80
N THR A 313 -6.67 -10.27 7.54
CA THR A 313 -7.16 -9.96 6.19
C THR A 313 -5.98 -9.56 5.29
N PRO A 314 -6.06 -9.81 3.96
CA PRO A 314 -5.06 -9.33 3.00
C PRO A 314 -4.79 -7.83 3.10
N ALA A 315 -5.83 -7.03 3.40
CA ALA A 315 -5.72 -5.58 3.54
C ALA A 315 -4.76 -5.17 4.67
N VAL A 316 -4.85 -5.82 5.84
CA VAL A 316 -3.94 -5.53 6.97
C VAL A 316 -2.49 -5.84 6.60
N ILE A 317 -2.23 -6.98 5.97
CA ILE A 317 -0.88 -7.36 5.53
C ILE A 317 -0.35 -6.39 4.48
N MET A 318 -1.14 -6.08 3.45
CA MET A 318 -0.73 -5.17 2.38
C MET A 318 -0.43 -3.77 2.91
N ARG A 319 -1.26 -3.20 3.80
CA ARG A 319 -0.99 -1.89 4.42
C ARG A 319 0.22 -1.95 5.33
N ARG A 320 0.43 -3.06 6.04
CA ARG A 320 1.60 -3.21 6.90
C ARG A 320 2.90 -3.32 6.12
N MET A 321 2.90 -3.94 4.93
CA MET A 321 4.06 -3.96 4.03
C MET A 321 4.55 -2.54 3.73
N THR A 322 3.64 -1.58 3.51
CA THR A 322 4.02 -0.20 3.17
C THR A 322 4.65 0.56 4.34
N ALA A 323 4.45 0.11 5.58
CA ALA A 323 4.98 0.74 6.79
C ALA A 323 6.27 0.09 7.33
N VAL A 324 6.41 -1.23 7.23
CA VAL A 324 7.52 -1.96 7.89
C VAL A 324 8.62 -2.43 6.95
N SER A 325 8.36 -2.46 5.64
CA SER A 325 9.32 -2.91 4.64
C SER A 325 10.60 -2.05 4.66
N PRO A 326 11.79 -2.66 4.50
CA PRO A 326 13.03 -1.92 4.34
C PRO A 326 13.03 -1.11 3.04
N TYR A 327 12.41 -1.64 1.99
CA TYR A 327 12.15 -0.91 0.75
C TYR A 327 10.97 0.05 0.98
N ARG A 328 11.11 1.32 0.60
CA ARG A 328 10.12 2.38 0.93
C ARG A 328 9.15 2.77 -0.18
N PRO A 329 9.50 2.69 -1.48
CA PRO A 329 8.61 3.09 -2.58
C PRO A 329 7.40 2.16 -2.78
N TRP A 330 6.47 2.11 -1.83
CA TRP A 330 5.24 1.31 -1.88
C TRP A 330 4.00 2.15 -2.16
N HIS A 331 2.97 1.51 -2.69
CA HIS A 331 1.61 2.04 -2.72
C HIS A 331 0.59 0.93 -2.39
N TYR A 332 -0.60 1.35 -1.95
CA TYR A 332 -1.72 0.47 -1.61
C TYR A 332 -3.04 1.09 -2.06
N PHE A 333 -3.92 0.27 -2.64
CA PHE A 333 -5.25 0.65 -3.09
C PHE A 333 -6.31 -0.36 -2.61
N ASP A 334 -7.44 0.15 -2.14
CA ASP A 334 -8.67 -0.61 -1.91
C ASP A 334 -9.78 -0.06 -2.82
N ALA A 335 -10.20 -0.83 -3.82
CA ALA A 335 -11.05 -0.38 -4.91
C ALA A 335 -12.37 -1.16 -4.98
N TYR A 336 -13.49 -0.44 -5.01
CA TYR A 336 -14.83 -1.00 -5.16
C TYR A 336 -15.38 -0.71 -6.55
N PRO A 337 -16.19 -1.60 -7.15
CA PRO A 337 -16.93 -1.30 -8.36
C PRO A 337 -17.82 -0.06 -8.19
N PRO A 338 -18.00 0.75 -9.24
CA PRO A 338 -17.46 0.64 -10.59
C PRO A 338 -16.07 1.30 -10.77
N GLY A 339 -15.27 1.37 -9.72
CA GLY A 339 -13.98 2.07 -9.71
C GLY A 339 -14.03 3.26 -8.79
N TYR A 340 -14.26 3.05 -7.50
CA TYR A 340 -14.05 4.05 -6.45
C TYR A 340 -12.98 3.51 -5.50
N LEU A 341 -11.99 4.35 -5.13
CA LEU A 341 -10.97 3.97 -4.16
C LEU A 341 -11.37 4.39 -2.76
N ARG A 342 -11.57 3.41 -1.87
CA ARG A 342 -11.93 3.61 -0.47
C ARG A 342 -10.71 3.98 0.38
N SER A 343 -9.57 3.38 0.10
CA SER A 343 -8.32 3.62 0.83
C SER A 343 -7.15 3.66 -0.14
N VAL A 344 -6.28 4.64 0.04
CA VAL A 344 -5.16 4.94 -0.85
C VAL A 344 -3.95 5.38 -0.04
N TYR A 345 -2.81 4.75 -0.29
CA TYR A 345 -1.49 5.20 0.16
C TYR A 345 -0.51 5.17 -1.02
N ARG A 346 0.34 6.20 -1.16
CA ARG A 346 1.29 6.35 -2.28
C ARG A 346 2.69 6.81 -1.83
N GLY A 347 3.39 5.98 -1.07
CA GLY A 347 4.76 6.25 -0.61
C GLY A 347 5.81 6.38 -1.72
N ASN A 348 5.54 5.81 -2.90
CA ASN A 348 6.35 6.00 -4.11
C ASN A 348 5.98 7.24 -4.93
N GLY A 349 4.97 8.01 -4.50
CA GLY A 349 4.45 9.15 -5.24
C GLY A 349 3.80 8.77 -6.58
N ILE A 350 3.36 7.52 -6.79
CA ILE A 350 2.70 7.12 -8.06
C ILE A 350 1.63 8.16 -8.45
N PRO A 351 1.70 8.73 -9.67
CA PRO A 351 0.68 9.63 -10.17
C PRO A 351 -0.67 8.95 -10.12
N LEU A 352 -1.55 9.44 -9.26
CA LEU A 352 -2.91 8.94 -9.22
C LEU A 352 -3.67 9.58 -10.37
N PRO A 353 -4.62 8.87 -10.98
CA PRO A 353 -5.52 9.44 -11.97
C PRO A 353 -6.34 10.68 -11.53
N TRP A 354 -6.33 11.10 -10.26
CA TRP A 354 -7.42 11.89 -9.63
C TRP A 354 -7.01 13.14 -8.85
N GLY A 355 -7.95 14.11 -8.81
CA GLY A 355 -7.98 15.25 -7.91
C GLY A 355 -8.92 15.12 -6.70
N ASN A 356 -9.98 14.31 -6.73
CA ASN A 356 -10.97 14.23 -5.64
C ASN A 356 -11.32 12.78 -5.30
N MET A 357 -11.56 12.47 -4.01
CA MET A 357 -12.12 11.19 -3.51
C MET A 357 -13.62 11.02 -3.85
N ALA A 358 -14.01 11.50 -5.03
CA ALA A 358 -15.28 11.24 -5.66
C ALA A 358 -15.12 10.11 -6.69
N MET A 359 -16.25 9.69 -7.26
CA MET A 359 -16.30 8.69 -8.32
C MET A 359 -15.25 8.98 -9.40
N ILE A 360 -14.55 7.94 -9.83
CA ILE A 360 -13.58 8.10 -10.90
C ILE A 360 -14.35 8.33 -12.20
N SER A 361 -14.22 9.53 -12.78
CA SER A 361 -14.85 9.85 -14.06
C SER A 361 -14.10 9.24 -15.26
N ASP A 362 -12.81 8.91 -15.12
CA ASP A 362 -11.97 8.50 -16.25
C ASP A 362 -10.76 7.61 -15.83
N PRO A 363 -10.95 6.45 -15.15
CA PRO A 363 -9.82 5.62 -14.75
C PRO A 363 -9.24 4.94 -15.99
N CYS A 364 -7.91 4.82 -16.06
CA CYS A 364 -7.31 3.87 -16.98
C CYS A 364 -7.69 2.43 -16.57
N PRO A 365 -8.46 1.68 -17.39
CA PRO A 365 -8.95 0.34 -17.06
C PRO A 365 -7.82 -0.72 -17.03
N GLN A 366 -6.61 -0.32 -17.39
CA GLN A 366 -5.44 -1.21 -17.51
C GLN A 366 -4.58 -1.24 -16.25
N TRP A 367 -4.83 -0.35 -15.29
CA TRP A 367 -4.24 -0.51 -13.96
C TRP A 367 -4.67 -1.85 -13.39
N ALA A 368 -3.75 -2.61 -12.82
CA ALA A 368 -4.00 -3.96 -12.31
C ALA A 368 -5.27 -4.04 -11.43
N VAL A 369 -5.47 -3.02 -10.58
CA VAL A 369 -6.65 -2.90 -9.71
C VAL A 369 -7.97 -2.75 -10.49
N PHE A 370 -8.04 -1.87 -11.49
CA PHE A 370 -9.26 -1.67 -12.29
C PHE A 370 -9.46 -2.80 -13.29
N TYR A 371 -8.39 -3.27 -13.92
CA TYR A 371 -8.40 -4.42 -14.80
C TYR A 371 -8.98 -5.66 -14.11
N MET A 372 -8.55 -5.94 -12.88
CA MET A 372 -9.12 -7.01 -12.08
C MET A 372 -10.56 -6.71 -11.69
N LEU A 373 -10.94 -5.47 -11.37
CA LEU A 373 -12.34 -5.10 -11.11
C LEU A 373 -13.24 -5.40 -12.31
N HIS A 374 -12.82 -5.07 -13.53
CA HIS A 374 -13.58 -5.26 -14.77
C HIS A 374 -13.79 -6.73 -15.16
N ARG A 375 -12.81 -7.62 -14.90
CA ARG A 375 -12.90 -9.02 -15.29
C ARG A 375 -13.66 -9.84 -14.26
N SER A 376 -14.98 -9.98 -14.41
CA SER A 376 -15.86 -10.74 -13.49
C SER A 376 -15.40 -12.17 -13.17
N HIS A 377 -14.61 -12.81 -14.06
CA HIS A 377 -14.07 -14.15 -13.89
C HIS A 377 -12.64 -14.23 -13.31
N ALA A 378 -11.93 -13.11 -13.16
CA ALA A 378 -10.61 -13.08 -12.53
C ALA A 378 -10.74 -13.36 -11.02
N ARG A 379 -10.54 -14.63 -10.64
CA ARG A 379 -10.61 -15.08 -9.23
C ARG A 379 -9.24 -15.28 -8.60
N LYS A 380 -8.19 -15.48 -9.40
CA LYS A 380 -6.83 -15.68 -8.90
C LYS A 380 -6.15 -14.33 -8.67
N PRO A 381 -5.33 -14.20 -7.60
CA PRO A 381 -4.37 -13.11 -7.48
C PRO A 381 -3.52 -12.98 -8.75
N SER A 382 -3.15 -11.76 -9.11
CA SER A 382 -2.28 -11.52 -10.26
C SER A 382 -1.27 -10.42 -9.97
N SER A 383 -0.06 -10.62 -10.46
CA SER A 383 0.98 -9.60 -10.46
C SER A 383 1.13 -9.02 -11.87
N GLN A 384 1.33 -7.70 -11.97
CA GLN A 384 1.44 -7.00 -13.25
C GLN A 384 2.64 -6.05 -13.23
N ILE A 385 3.53 -6.18 -14.22
CA ILE A 385 4.52 -5.15 -14.55
C ILE A 385 3.83 -4.08 -15.40
N SER A 386 3.92 -2.83 -14.96
CA SER A 386 3.25 -1.71 -15.60
C SER A 386 4.21 -0.58 -15.92
N VAL A 387 4.16 -0.09 -17.16
CA VAL A 387 4.82 1.16 -17.57
C VAL A 387 3.78 2.26 -17.52
N LEU A 388 3.90 3.16 -16.55
CA LEU A 388 3.07 4.35 -16.42
C LEU A 388 3.68 5.49 -17.22
N ARG A 389 2.93 5.98 -18.22
CA ARG A 389 3.29 7.16 -19.01
C ARG A 389 2.47 8.35 -18.53
N ASP A 390 3.15 9.38 -18.02
CA ASP A 390 2.56 10.64 -17.55
C ASP A 390 3.34 11.82 -18.16
N GLY A 391 2.79 12.38 -19.25
CA GLY A 391 3.52 13.34 -20.08
C GLY A 391 4.78 12.70 -20.67
N GLU A 392 5.93 13.32 -20.43
CA GLU A 392 7.25 12.82 -20.88
C GLU A 392 7.85 11.78 -19.93
N ARG A 393 7.22 11.50 -18.78
CA ARG A 393 7.77 10.56 -17.79
C ARG A 393 7.27 9.15 -18.08
N GLU A 394 8.20 8.20 -18.07
CA GLU A 394 7.90 6.77 -18.02
C GLU A 394 8.35 6.20 -16.67
N LEU A 395 7.44 5.54 -15.96
CA LEU A 395 7.67 5.01 -14.62
C LEU A 395 7.33 3.52 -14.59
N LEU A 396 8.19 2.71 -13.96
CA LEU A 396 8.06 1.26 -13.94
C LEU A 396 7.58 0.76 -12.57
N TYR A 397 6.42 0.12 -12.56
CA TYR A 397 5.80 -0.41 -11.35
C TYR A 397 5.57 -1.91 -11.44
N CYS A 398 5.60 -2.58 -10.30
CA CYS A 398 5.06 -3.93 -10.14
C CYS A 398 3.94 -3.90 -9.10
N CYS A 399 2.76 -4.41 -9.45
CA CYS A 399 1.59 -4.43 -8.58
C CYS A 399 1.07 -5.86 -8.42
N HIS A 400 0.65 -6.22 -7.22
CA HIS A 400 -0.05 -7.46 -6.92
C HIS A 400 -1.47 -7.16 -6.45
N SER A 401 -2.46 -7.72 -7.15
CA SER A 401 -3.89 -7.46 -6.93
C SER A 401 -4.64 -8.74 -6.55
N ILE A 402 -5.61 -8.60 -5.63
CA ILE A 402 -6.46 -9.68 -5.14
C ILE A 402 -7.91 -9.20 -5.09
N ARG A 403 -8.81 -9.95 -5.72
CA ARG A 403 -10.26 -9.76 -5.55
C ARG A 403 -10.73 -10.50 -4.32
N THR A 404 -11.48 -9.81 -3.47
CA THR A 404 -12.09 -10.39 -2.27
C THR A 404 -13.47 -9.78 -2.01
N ARG A 405 -14.08 -10.17 -0.88
CA ARG A 405 -15.33 -9.59 -0.39
C ARG A 405 -15.13 -8.86 0.92
N ASP A 406 -15.87 -7.80 1.12
CA ASP A 406 -15.96 -7.12 2.40
C ASP A 406 -16.93 -7.87 3.36
N SER A 407 -17.10 -7.37 4.60
CA SER A 407 -17.99 -8.01 5.60
C SER A 407 -19.46 -7.99 5.22
N ALA A 408 -19.88 -7.09 4.33
CA ALA A 408 -21.25 -7.03 3.82
C ALA A 408 -21.43 -7.87 2.55
N GLY A 409 -20.37 -8.54 2.08
CA GLY A 409 -20.35 -9.38 0.89
C GLY A 409 -20.11 -8.63 -0.41
N ASN A 410 -19.87 -7.32 -0.38
CA ASN A 410 -19.57 -6.52 -1.57
C ASN A 410 -18.21 -6.94 -2.13
N LEU A 411 -18.12 -7.03 -3.46
CA LEU A 411 -16.86 -7.33 -4.14
C LEU A 411 -15.99 -6.08 -4.18
N HIS A 412 -14.69 -6.28 -3.95
CA HIS A 412 -13.68 -5.24 -4.10
C HIS A 412 -12.33 -5.86 -4.46
N VAL A 413 -11.40 -5.03 -4.91
CA VAL A 413 -10.03 -5.42 -5.26
C VAL A 413 -9.06 -4.66 -4.38
N LEU A 414 -8.19 -5.42 -3.74
CA LEU A 414 -7.06 -4.91 -2.98
C LEU A 414 -5.82 -4.99 -3.87
N SER A 415 -5.01 -3.95 -3.89
CA SER A 415 -3.76 -3.92 -4.64
C SER A 415 -2.65 -3.32 -3.80
N VAL A 416 -1.49 -3.94 -3.83
CA VAL A 416 -0.24 -3.40 -3.31
C VAL A 416 0.78 -3.36 -4.44
N GLY A 417 1.67 -2.38 -4.45
CA GLY A 417 2.71 -2.35 -5.48
C GLY A 417 3.89 -1.50 -5.08
N ILE A 418 4.95 -1.60 -5.88
CA ILE A 418 6.20 -0.90 -5.67
C ILE A 418 6.67 -0.19 -6.94
N ASP A 419 7.37 0.93 -6.77
CA ASP A 419 8.24 1.49 -7.80
C ASP A 419 9.48 0.59 -7.94
N LEU A 420 9.82 0.17 -9.15
CA LEU A 420 11.00 -0.66 -9.40
C LEU A 420 12.26 0.15 -9.64
N ALA A 421 12.16 1.43 -10.02
CA ALA A 421 13.31 2.20 -10.47
C ALA A 421 14.40 2.34 -9.40
N PRO A 422 14.12 2.72 -8.13
CA PRO A 422 15.16 2.86 -7.11
C PRO A 422 15.91 1.54 -6.83
N ALA A 423 15.21 0.41 -6.89
CA ALA A 423 15.82 -0.90 -6.66
C ALA A 423 16.60 -1.43 -7.88
N LEU A 424 16.24 -1.03 -9.09
CA LEU A 424 17.01 -1.30 -10.30
C LEU A 424 18.31 -0.47 -10.32
N GLU A 425 18.23 0.82 -9.97
CA GLU A 425 19.40 1.71 -9.84
C GLU A 425 20.38 1.19 -8.77
N SER A 426 19.87 0.71 -7.63
CA SER A 426 20.71 0.16 -6.55
C SER A 426 21.52 -1.06 -6.99
N GLN A 427 21.02 -1.81 -7.98
CA GLN A 427 21.66 -2.97 -8.57
C GLN A 427 22.52 -2.62 -9.79
N GLY A 428 22.61 -1.35 -10.20
CA GLY A 428 23.44 -0.90 -11.31
C GLY A 428 22.81 -1.10 -12.68
N TYR A 429 21.49 -1.27 -12.76
CA TYR A 429 20.75 -1.19 -14.01
C TYR A 429 20.32 0.26 -14.28
N ASP A 430 20.13 0.62 -15.55
CA ASP A 430 19.47 1.87 -15.95
C ASP A 430 17.95 1.63 -16.06
N PRO A 431 17.13 2.14 -15.12
CA PRO A 431 15.69 1.94 -15.20
C PRO A 431 15.05 2.63 -16.40
N ALA A 432 15.61 3.75 -16.91
CA ALA A 432 15.03 4.47 -18.03
C ALA A 432 15.15 3.64 -19.31
N GLU A 433 16.33 3.05 -19.55
CA GLU A 433 16.56 2.14 -20.68
C GLU A 433 15.64 0.91 -20.60
N LEU A 434 15.55 0.27 -19.42
CA LEU A 434 14.68 -0.89 -19.22
C LEU A 434 13.20 -0.55 -19.41
N THR A 435 12.75 0.59 -18.88
CA THR A 435 11.36 1.05 -18.99
C THR A 435 11.00 1.33 -20.45
N ALA A 436 11.87 2.03 -21.18
CA ALA A 436 11.68 2.31 -22.60
C ALA A 436 11.63 1.02 -23.45
N ALA A 437 12.51 0.05 -23.16
CA ALA A 437 12.52 -1.23 -23.86
C ALA A 437 11.22 -2.03 -23.63
N ILE A 438 10.71 -2.07 -22.39
CA ILE A 438 9.43 -2.69 -22.07
C ILE A 438 8.28 -1.94 -22.76
N GLY A 439 8.29 -0.60 -22.69
CA GLY A 439 7.31 0.27 -23.32
C GLY A 439 7.20 0.03 -24.83
N SER A 440 8.34 -0.02 -25.53
CA SER A 440 8.39 -0.27 -26.97
C SER A 440 7.80 -1.62 -27.37
N ASN A 441 8.06 -2.68 -26.60
CA ASN A 441 7.44 -3.99 -26.83
C ASN A 441 5.92 -3.94 -26.58
N CYS A 442 5.48 -3.22 -25.55
CA CYS A 442 4.06 -3.04 -25.28
C CYS A 442 3.36 -2.27 -26.40
N ASP A 443 3.99 -1.22 -26.95
CA ASP A 443 3.43 -0.44 -28.05
C ASP A 443 3.18 -1.31 -29.29
N LYS A 444 4.12 -2.20 -29.63
CA LYS A 444 3.96 -3.16 -30.73
C LYS A 444 2.79 -4.12 -30.53
N GLY A 445 2.47 -4.47 -29.29
CA GLY A 445 1.31 -5.32 -28.95
C GLY A 445 0.05 -4.54 -28.55
N GLY A 446 -0.08 -3.28 -29.00
CA GLY A 446 -1.28 -2.47 -28.77
C GLY A 446 -1.46 -2.02 -27.31
N GLY A 447 -0.39 -1.99 -26.53
CA GLY A 447 -0.32 -1.60 -25.13
C GLY A 447 -0.08 -2.73 -24.13
N LYS A 448 0.14 -3.96 -24.61
CA LYS A 448 0.62 -5.11 -23.83
C LYS A 448 1.73 -5.80 -24.60
N GLY A 449 2.74 -6.34 -23.91
CA GLY A 449 3.83 -7.00 -24.59
C GLY A 449 4.73 -7.80 -23.67
N THR A 450 5.46 -8.74 -24.29
CA THR A 450 6.44 -9.56 -23.58
C THR A 450 7.60 -8.69 -23.09
N ILE A 451 8.03 -8.95 -21.86
CA ILE A 451 9.14 -8.22 -21.25
C ILE A 451 10.45 -8.70 -21.90
N PRO A 452 11.33 -7.80 -22.39
CA PRO A 452 12.63 -8.19 -22.95
C PRO A 452 13.47 -9.01 -21.96
N ARG A 453 14.25 -10.00 -22.43
CA ARG A 453 15.03 -10.91 -21.56
C ARG A 453 15.96 -10.19 -20.58
N LEU A 454 16.59 -9.11 -21.01
CA LEU A 454 17.47 -8.30 -20.14
C LEU A 454 16.67 -7.67 -18.99
N ALA A 455 15.50 -7.11 -19.29
CA ALA A 455 14.59 -6.55 -18.30
C ALA A 455 13.98 -7.63 -17.39
N GLN A 456 13.65 -8.81 -17.92
CA GLN A 456 13.18 -9.94 -17.10
C GLN A 456 14.23 -10.33 -16.05
N ASN A 457 15.49 -10.47 -16.47
CA ASN A 457 16.59 -10.82 -15.57
C ASN A 457 16.80 -9.73 -14.49
N ALA A 458 16.79 -8.45 -14.89
CA ALA A 458 16.97 -7.33 -13.98
C ALA A 458 15.84 -7.23 -12.94
N ILE A 459 14.58 -7.34 -13.37
CA ILE A 459 13.41 -7.29 -12.49
C ILE A 459 13.36 -8.54 -11.59
N ARG A 460 13.67 -9.74 -12.12
CA ARG A 460 13.71 -10.98 -11.33
C ARG A 460 14.78 -10.90 -10.24
N SER A 461 16.00 -10.51 -10.60
CA SER A 461 17.09 -10.23 -9.66
C SER A 461 16.65 -9.23 -8.60
N THR A 462 15.94 -8.17 -9.00
CA THR A 462 15.44 -7.16 -8.07
C THR A 462 14.38 -7.69 -7.13
N GLY A 463 13.44 -8.50 -7.61
CA GLY A 463 12.45 -9.18 -6.76
C GLY A 463 13.12 -10.08 -5.72
N GLU A 464 14.15 -10.83 -6.14
CA GLU A 464 14.96 -11.67 -5.25
C GLU A 464 15.76 -10.85 -4.24
N VAL A 465 16.42 -9.74 -4.65
CA VAL A 465 17.15 -8.82 -3.77
C VAL A 465 16.21 -8.07 -2.81
N LEU A 466 14.96 -7.82 -3.17
CA LEU A 466 13.98 -7.22 -2.25
C LEU A 466 13.25 -8.25 -1.37
N ASN A 467 13.40 -9.54 -1.70
CA ASN A 467 12.66 -10.66 -1.11
C ASN A 467 11.15 -10.63 -1.40
N ILE A 468 10.75 -10.03 -2.50
CA ILE A 468 9.35 -9.84 -2.86
C ILE A 468 9.00 -10.83 -3.97
N GLY A 469 8.45 -11.99 -3.59
CA GLY A 469 8.25 -13.12 -4.51
C GLY A 469 7.35 -12.76 -5.69
N TRP A 470 6.29 -11.97 -5.45
CA TRP A 470 5.38 -11.55 -6.51
C TRP A 470 6.00 -10.58 -7.53
N VAL A 471 7.14 -9.93 -7.22
CA VAL A 471 7.92 -9.14 -8.20
C VAL A 471 8.74 -10.07 -9.08
N ALA A 472 9.43 -11.05 -8.48
CA ALA A 472 10.26 -12.01 -9.19
C ALA A 472 9.44 -12.88 -10.17
N GLU A 473 8.20 -13.22 -9.80
CA GLU A 473 7.27 -13.99 -10.62
C GLU A 473 6.57 -13.15 -11.71
N ALA A 474 6.40 -11.84 -11.49
CA ALA A 474 5.62 -10.98 -12.39
C ALA A 474 6.18 -10.91 -13.82
N VAL A 475 7.49 -11.17 -13.99
CA VAL A 475 8.16 -11.13 -15.30
C VAL A 475 7.73 -12.26 -16.25
N GLU A 476 7.02 -13.27 -15.74
CA GLU A 476 6.49 -14.39 -16.51
C GLU A 476 5.20 -14.04 -17.27
N SER A 477 4.60 -12.89 -16.95
CA SER A 477 3.43 -12.35 -17.62
C SER A 477 3.80 -11.13 -18.48
N ASP A 478 2.96 -10.82 -19.46
CA ASP A 478 3.12 -9.61 -20.27
C ASP A 478 3.04 -8.34 -19.42
N ALA A 479 3.89 -7.37 -19.75
CA ALA A 479 3.79 -6.02 -19.21
C ALA A 479 2.63 -5.26 -19.88
N SER A 480 2.16 -4.21 -19.22
CA SER A 480 1.08 -3.36 -19.74
C SER A 480 1.42 -1.88 -19.64
N ILE A 481 1.07 -1.11 -20.65
CA ILE A 481 1.08 0.36 -20.59
C ILE A 481 -0.16 0.83 -19.85
N ILE A 482 0.07 1.65 -18.82
CA ILE A 482 -0.97 2.32 -18.04
C ILE A 482 -0.80 3.83 -18.13
N CYS A 483 -1.86 4.57 -17.86
CA CYS A 483 -1.86 6.03 -17.85
C CYS A 483 -2.62 6.57 -16.65
N PRO A 484 -2.35 7.81 -16.20
CA PRO A 484 -3.14 8.43 -15.17
C PRO A 484 -4.59 8.58 -15.63
N ARG A 485 -4.86 9.13 -16.82
CA ARG A 485 -6.23 9.36 -17.32
C ARG A 485 -6.50 8.60 -18.61
N SER A 486 -7.67 7.99 -18.72
CA SER A 486 -8.09 7.24 -19.92
C SER A 486 -8.22 8.13 -21.16
N SER A 487 -8.67 9.37 -21.00
CA SER A 487 -8.75 10.42 -22.02
C SER A 487 -7.38 10.84 -22.59
N ALA A 488 -6.33 10.78 -21.77
CA ALA A 488 -4.95 11.08 -22.15
C ALA A 488 -4.12 9.80 -22.34
N CYS A 489 -4.76 8.69 -22.70
CA CYS A 489 -4.10 7.39 -22.81
C CYS A 489 -3.08 7.40 -23.97
N PRO A 490 -1.80 7.10 -23.71
CA PRO A 490 -0.71 7.14 -24.69
C PRO A 490 -0.60 5.85 -25.52
N ARG A 491 -1.57 4.95 -25.42
CA ARG A 491 -1.63 3.72 -26.22
C ARG A 491 -2.11 4.03 -27.64
N PRO A 492 -1.70 3.23 -28.64
CA PRO A 492 -2.19 3.37 -30.02
C PRO A 492 -3.72 3.29 -30.13
N GLN A 493 -4.33 2.36 -29.41
CA GLN A 493 -5.78 2.32 -29.16
C GLN A 493 -6.05 2.93 -27.79
N ARG A 494 -6.85 4.00 -27.74
CA ARG A 494 -7.06 4.74 -26.50
C ARG A 494 -7.84 3.91 -25.51
N CYS A 495 -7.52 4.08 -24.23
CA CYS A 495 -8.16 3.38 -23.13
C CYS A 495 -9.68 3.62 -23.07
N ALA A 496 -10.14 4.79 -23.50
CA ALA A 496 -11.56 5.16 -23.61
C ALA A 496 -12.34 4.37 -24.69
N GLU A 497 -11.64 3.73 -25.63
CA GLU A 497 -12.24 2.91 -26.71
C GLU A 497 -12.31 1.42 -26.32
N LEU A 498 -11.72 1.05 -25.18
CA LEU A 498 -11.86 -0.28 -24.60
C LEU A 498 -13.19 -0.36 -23.83
N PRO A 499 -13.87 -1.51 -23.81
CA PRO A 499 -15.12 -1.65 -23.07
C PRO A 499 -14.90 -1.32 -21.59
N THR A 500 -15.30 -0.11 -21.20
CA THR A 500 -15.47 0.31 -19.82
C THR A 500 -16.62 -0.49 -19.23
N MET A 501 -16.73 -0.51 -17.89
CA MET A 501 -17.94 -1.07 -17.27
C MET A 501 -19.14 -0.51 -18.00
N GLN A 502 -20.07 -1.39 -18.39
CA GLN A 502 -21.46 -0.96 -18.51
C GLN A 502 -21.72 -0.24 -17.18
N ALA A 503 -21.89 1.09 -17.25
CA ALA A 503 -22.57 1.80 -16.19
C ALA A 503 -23.79 0.92 -15.88
N THR A 504 -23.98 0.57 -14.60
CA THR A 504 -25.19 -0.11 -14.16
C THR A 504 -26.34 0.52 -14.92
N THR A 505 -26.93 -0.26 -15.86
CA THR A 505 -27.85 0.23 -16.90
C THR A 505 -28.66 1.35 -16.29
N GLU A 506 -28.48 2.58 -16.77
CA GLU A 506 -29.22 3.70 -16.22
C GLU A 506 -30.70 3.33 -16.30
N ILE A 507 -31.54 3.78 -15.37
CA ILE A 507 -32.97 3.53 -15.46
C ILE A 507 -33.52 4.01 -16.82
N ALA A 508 -32.86 5.00 -17.43
CA ALA A 508 -33.05 5.42 -18.82
C ALA A 508 -32.77 4.30 -19.84
N ASP A 509 -31.67 3.56 -19.73
CA ASP A 509 -31.34 2.42 -20.60
C ASP A 509 -32.32 1.26 -20.44
N ILE A 510 -32.80 1.00 -19.21
CA ILE A 510 -33.84 -0.01 -18.94
C ILE A 510 -35.17 0.44 -19.55
N ARG A 511 -35.54 1.72 -19.40
CA ARG A 511 -36.73 2.30 -20.03
C ARG A 511 -36.65 2.19 -21.55
N ASP A 512 -35.52 2.55 -22.15
CA ASP A 512 -35.35 2.54 -23.59
C ASP A 512 -35.21 1.10 -24.15
N ALA A 513 -34.72 0.15 -23.35
CA ALA A 513 -34.79 -1.28 -23.68
C ALA A 513 -36.22 -1.84 -23.60
N ILE A 514 -37.03 -1.40 -22.63
CA ILE A 514 -38.46 -1.74 -22.52
C ILE A 514 -39.25 -1.15 -23.70
N ILE A 515 -38.99 0.11 -24.07
CA ILE A 515 -39.65 0.77 -25.21
C ILE A 515 -39.28 0.07 -26.53
N ARG A 516 -38.01 -0.31 -26.72
CA ARG A 516 -37.57 -1.07 -27.91
C ARG A 516 -38.14 -2.49 -27.96
N GLY A 517 -38.32 -3.14 -26.82
CA GLY A 517 -38.95 -4.46 -26.73
C GLY A 517 -40.48 -4.45 -26.91
N ALA A 518 -41.13 -3.30 -26.73
CA ALA A 518 -42.58 -3.14 -26.93
C ALA A 518 -42.98 -2.71 -28.35
N ALA A 519 -42.00 -2.36 -29.19
CA ALA A 519 -42.20 -1.94 -30.59
C ALA A 519 -41.81 -3.02 -31.62
N GLY A 520 -41.58 -4.26 -31.16
CA GLY A 520 -41.25 -5.43 -31.98
C GLY A 520 -42.40 -6.41 -32.10
#